data_AF-A0A958BTV1-F1
#
_entry.id   AF-A0A958BTV1-F1
#
_cell.length_a   1.000
_cell.length_b   1.000
_cell.length_c   1.000
_cell.angle_alpha   90.00
_cell.angle_beta   90.00
_cell.angle_gamma   90.00
#
_symmetry.space_group_name_H-M   'P 1'
#
loop_
_entity.id
_entity.type
_entity.pdbx_description
1 polymer ?
#
loop_
_entity_poly.entity_id
_entity_poly.type
_entity_poly.pdbx_seq_one_letter_code
_entity_poly.pdbx_strand_id
1 'polypeptide(L)'
;MAQWSLIFERQGRHALLLASLLAGMVLAGSLEAVRAGMLWSVGTPVWYWLAVGLAVGHQVYVWFCWRMQLHGGWLTRVLGERGFDIY
;
A
#
# COMPACT_ATOMS: atom_id res chain seq x y z
N MET A 1 -11.48 6.32 -23.42
CA MET A 1 -10.76 5.03 -23.38
C MET A 1 -9.73 5.13 -22.27
N ALA A 2 -9.57 4.11 -21.42
CA ALA A 2 -8.60 4.17 -20.32
C ALA A 2 -7.18 4.31 -20.90
N GLN A 3 -6.44 5.34 -20.46
CA GLN A 3 -5.06 5.55 -20.90
C GLN A 3 -4.13 4.70 -20.03
N TRP A 4 -4.03 3.42 -20.38
CA TRP A 4 -3.23 2.42 -19.64
C TRP A 4 -1.77 2.83 -19.49
N SER A 5 -1.19 3.55 -20.46
CA SER A 5 0.16 4.10 -20.37
C SER A 5 0.36 5.01 -19.15
N LEU A 6 -0.61 5.88 -18.86
CA LEU A 6 -0.58 6.77 -17.70
C LEU A 6 -0.78 6.01 -16.37
N ILE A 7 -1.54 4.90 -16.39
CA ILE A 7 -1.78 4.03 -15.22
C ILE A 7 -0.51 3.26 -14.80
N PHE A 8 0.46 3.07 -15.69
CA PHE A 8 1.74 2.43 -15.39
C PHE A 8 2.94 3.39 -15.41
N GLU A 9 2.74 4.63 -15.86
CA GLU A 9 3.81 5.61 -15.96
C GLU A 9 4.49 5.81 -14.59
N ARG A 10 5.82 5.68 -14.54
CA ARG A 10 6.65 5.81 -13.32
C ARG A 10 6.37 4.79 -12.20
N GLN A 11 5.48 3.80 -12.37
CA GLN A 11 5.24 2.77 -11.34
C GLN A 11 6.47 1.92 -11.05
N GLY A 12 7.36 1.73 -12.03
CA GLY A 12 8.62 1.05 -11.80
C GLY A 12 9.47 1.69 -10.70
N ARG A 13 9.43 3.03 -10.56
CA ARG A 13 10.15 3.73 -9.48
C ARG A 13 9.49 3.51 -8.13
N HIS A 14 8.15 3.54 -8.08
CA HIS A 14 7.41 3.23 -6.85
C HIS A 14 7.61 1.77 -6.42
N ALA A 15 7.57 0.83 -7.37
CA ALA A 15 7.83 -0.57 -7.11
C ALA A 15 9.26 -0.81 -6.61
N LEU A 16 10.26 -0.14 -7.20
CA LEU A 16 11.63 -0.21 -6.73
C LEU A 16 11.78 0.36 -5.31
N LEU A 17 11.21 1.54 -5.04
CA LEU A 17 11.25 2.14 -3.71
C LEU A 17 10.54 1.28 -2.67
N LEU A 18 9.38 0.70 -3.02
CA LEU A 18 8.65 -0.23 -2.17
C LEU A 18 9.47 -1.49 -1.90
N ALA A 19 10.10 -2.07 -2.93
CA ALA A 19 10.95 -3.25 -2.78
C ALA A 19 12.16 -2.96 -1.88
N SER A 20 12.83 -1.81 -2.07
CA SER A 20 13.92 -1.36 -1.20
C SER A 20 13.47 -1.15 0.24
N LEU A 21 12.31 -0.52 0.45
CA LEU A 21 11.73 -0.32 1.77
C LEU A 21 11.41 -1.66 2.44
N LEU A 22 10.75 -2.59 1.73
CA LEU A 22 10.43 -3.92 2.25
C LEU A 22 11.67 -4.74 2.58
N ALA A 23 12.72 -4.67 1.75
CA ALA A 23 14.01 -5.29 2.06
C ALA A 23 14.61 -4.71 3.35
N GLY A 24 14.59 -3.38 3.50
CA GLY A 24 15.00 -2.71 4.74
C GLY A 24 14.18 -3.18 5.95
N MET A 25 12.87 -3.36 5.78
CA MET A 25 12.00 -3.87 6.85
C MET A 25 12.29 -5.34 7.21
N VAL A 26 12.62 -6.19 6.24
CA VAL A 26 13.04 -7.58 6.52
C VAL A 26 14.33 -7.58 7.35
N LEU A 27 15.30 -6.77 6.95
CA LEU A 27 16.57 -6.64 7.69
C LEU A 27 16.34 -6.08 9.09
N ALA A 28 15.57 -5.00 9.24
CA ALA A 28 15.26 -4.40 10.53
C ALA A 28 14.47 -5.35 11.45
N GLY A 29 13.58 -6.18 10.90
CA GLY A 29 12.80 -7.18 11.66
C GLY A 29 13.66 -8.27 12.32
N SER A 30 14.92 -8.43 11.90
CA SER A 30 15.87 -9.36 12.52
C SER A 30 16.56 -8.78 13.76
N LEU A 31 16.51 -7.46 13.97
CA LEU A 31 17.15 -6.80 15.09
C LEU A 31 16.45 -7.15 16.41
N GLU A 32 17.22 -7.50 17.43
CA GLU A 32 16.69 -7.90 18.73
C GLU A 32 15.81 -6.79 19.35
N ALA A 33 16.20 -5.52 19.20
CA ALA A 33 15.43 -4.37 19.64
C ALA A 33 14.02 -4.27 19.01
N VAL A 34 13.83 -4.81 17.81
CA VAL A 34 12.51 -4.85 17.13
C VAL A 34 11.71 -6.09 17.55
N ARG A 35 12.37 -7.15 18.02
CA ARG A 35 11.72 -8.42 18.42
C ARG A 35 11.40 -8.49 19.90
N ALA A 36 12.14 -7.76 20.74
CA ALA A 36 12.01 -7.74 22.18
C ALA A 36 10.95 -6.70 22.61
N GLY A 37 9.72 -7.15 22.79
CA GLY A 37 8.63 -6.32 23.33
C GLY A 37 7.27 -6.96 23.18
N MET A 38 6.28 -6.37 23.84
CA MET A 38 4.90 -6.84 23.86
C MET A 38 3.94 -5.69 24.11
N LEU A 39 2.83 -5.68 23.38
CA LEU A 39 1.70 -4.79 23.61
C LEU A 39 0.42 -5.62 23.57
N TRP A 40 -0.46 -5.45 24.58
CA TRP A 40 -1.71 -6.22 24.71
C TRP A 40 -1.52 -7.74 24.61
N SER A 41 -0.49 -8.26 25.27
CA SER A 41 -0.12 -9.68 25.23
C SER A 41 0.32 -10.21 23.85
N VAL A 42 0.47 -9.32 22.86
CA VAL A 42 0.93 -9.64 21.51
C VAL A 42 2.35 -9.13 21.33
N GLY A 43 3.26 -9.99 20.87
CA GLY A 43 4.67 -9.65 20.67
C GLY A 43 4.89 -8.61 19.57
N THR A 44 5.94 -7.79 19.72
CA THR A 44 6.32 -6.77 18.73
C THR A 44 6.44 -7.29 17.29
N PRO A 45 6.94 -8.52 17.00
CA PRO A 45 6.99 -9.02 15.63
C PRO A 45 5.64 -9.05 14.91
N VAL A 46 4.54 -9.32 15.63
CA VAL A 46 3.20 -9.35 15.04
C VAL A 46 2.76 -7.93 14.66
N TRP A 47 2.92 -6.97 15.58
CA TRP A 47 2.61 -5.56 15.33
C TRP A 47 3.45 -4.98 14.20
N TYR A 48 4.72 -5.36 14.14
CA TYR A 48 5.64 -4.96 13.08
C TYR A 48 5.14 -5.40 11.71
N TRP A 49 4.83 -6.68 11.53
CA TRP A 49 4.33 -7.20 10.25
C TRP A 49 2.92 -6.70 9.91
N LEU A 50 2.07 -6.46 10.90
CA LEU A 50 0.78 -5.79 10.71
C LEU A 50 0.97 -4.38 10.15
N ALA A 51 1.87 -3.58 10.72
CA ALA A 51 2.13 -2.22 10.25
C ALA A 51 2.68 -2.22 8.82
N VAL A 52 3.63 -3.12 8.51
CA VAL A 52 4.16 -3.29 7.14
C VAL A 52 3.04 -3.69 6.17
N GLY A 53 2.22 -4.68 6.55
CA GLY A 53 1.09 -5.13 5.73
C GLY A 53 0.06 -4.03 5.47
N LEU A 54 -0.27 -3.23 6.49
CA LEU A 54 -1.19 -2.10 6.36
C LEU A 54 -0.64 -1.03 5.42
N ALA A 55 0.64 -0.69 5.54
CA ALA A 55 1.30 0.26 4.66
C ALA A 55 1.31 -0.22 3.20
N VAL A 56 1.67 -1.49 2.95
CA VAL A 56 1.64 -2.10 1.61
C VAL A 56 0.22 -2.09 1.04
N GLY A 57 -0.76 -2.53 1.84
CA GLY A 57 -2.17 -2.54 1.46
C GLY A 57 -2.67 -1.13 1.09
N HIS A 58 -2.29 -0.12 1.87
CA HIS A 58 -2.62 1.27 1.58
C HIS A 58 -2.00 1.76 0.27
N GLN A 59 -0.74 1.43 -0.02
CA GLN A 59 -0.10 1.78 -1.29
C GLN A 59 -0.80 1.14 -2.49
N VAL A 60 -1.20 -0.13 -2.37
CA VAL A 60 -1.98 -0.83 -3.41
C VAL A 60 -3.37 -0.21 -3.56
N TYR A 61 -4.04 0.12 -2.46
CA TYR A 61 -5.34 0.78 -2.47
C TYR A 61 -5.29 2.14 -3.18
N VAL A 62 -4.34 3.02 -2.80
CA VAL A 62 -4.19 4.33 -3.44
C VAL A 62 -3.82 4.15 -4.91
N TRP A 63 -2.88 3.26 -5.24
CA TRP A 63 -2.53 2.99 -6.63
C TRP A 63 -3.73 2.47 -7.44
N PHE A 64 -4.51 1.54 -6.91
CA PHE A 64 -5.67 1.00 -7.61
C PHE A 64 -6.80 2.01 -7.69
N CYS A 65 -7.35 2.46 -6.56
CA CYS A 65 -8.52 3.32 -6.51
C CYS A 65 -8.25 4.70 -7.11
N TRP A 66 -7.17 5.37 -6.71
CA TRP A 66 -6.91 6.74 -7.15
C TRP A 66 -6.46 6.79 -8.61
N ARG A 67 -5.60 5.86 -9.02
CA ARG A 67 -5.04 5.88 -10.38
C ARG A 67 -6.00 5.35 -11.43
N MET A 68 -6.80 4.33 -11.10
CA MET A 68 -7.92 3.89 -11.97
C MET A 68 -8.98 4.98 -12.08
N GLN A 69 -9.21 5.76 -11.03
CA GLN A 69 -10.12 6.88 -11.08
C GLN A 69 -9.60 8.01 -11.97
N LEU A 70 -8.35 8.43 -11.79
CA LEU A 70 -7.73 9.53 -12.55
C LEU A 70 -7.65 9.29 -14.06
N HIS A 71 -7.35 8.06 -14.50
CA HIS A 71 -7.11 7.78 -15.92
C HIS A 71 -8.20 6.92 -16.58
N GLY A 72 -9.12 6.36 -15.80
CA GLY A 72 -10.17 5.46 -16.29
C GLY A 72 -11.60 5.87 -15.92
N GLY A 73 -11.78 6.78 -14.96
CA GLY A 73 -13.10 7.09 -14.37
C GLY A 73 -13.82 5.85 -13.85
N TRP A 74 -13.05 4.82 -13.47
CA TRP A 74 -13.56 3.47 -13.25
C TRP A 74 -14.41 3.40 -11.98
N LEU A 75 -14.05 4.15 -10.94
CA LEU A 75 -14.84 4.26 -9.71
C LEU A 75 -16.21 4.88 -10.02
N THR A 76 -16.25 5.98 -10.78
CA THR A 76 -17.52 6.61 -11.20
C THR A 76 -18.34 5.72 -12.14
N ARG A 77 -17.67 4.88 -12.96
CA ARG A 77 -18.35 3.95 -13.87
C ARG A 77 -18.92 2.71 -13.18
N VAL A 78 -18.25 2.21 -12.15
CA VAL A 78 -18.68 1.00 -11.41
C VAL A 78 -19.64 1.36 -10.27
N LEU A 79 -19.41 2.48 -9.58
CA LEU A 79 -20.18 2.89 -8.40
C LEU A 79 -21.19 4.02 -8.66
N GLY A 80 -21.22 4.60 -9.88
CA GLY A 80 -22.14 5.68 -10.23
C GLY A 80 -21.91 6.95 -9.40
N GLU A 81 -22.98 7.68 -9.09
CA GLU A 81 -22.95 8.93 -8.29
C GLU A 81 -22.38 8.74 -6.87
N ARG A 82 -22.37 7.51 -6.34
CA ARG A 82 -21.82 7.18 -5.01
C ARG A 82 -20.30 7.00 -4.99
N GLY A 83 -19.63 7.13 -6.13
CA GLY A 83 -18.18 6.95 -6.22
C GLY A 83 -17.36 7.96 -5.40
N PHE A 84 -17.97 9.09 -5.00
CA PHE A 84 -17.32 10.15 -4.23
C PHE A 84 -17.96 10.42 -2.85
N ASP A 85 -19.13 9.86 -2.54
CA ASP A 85 -19.81 10.11 -1.25
C ASP A 85 -19.09 9.47 -0.04
N ILE A 86 -18.11 8.59 -0.29
CA ILE A 86 -17.39 7.83 0.75
C ILE A 86 -15.98 8.41 0.98
N TYR A 87 -15.60 9.49 0.30
CA TYR A 87 -14.30 10.14 0.52
C TYR A 87 -14.34 11.17 1.65
#